data_AF-A0A480A0K6-F1
#
_entry.id   AF-A0A480A0K6-F1
#
_cell.length_a   1.000
_cell.length_b   1.000
_cell.length_c   1.000
_cell.angle_alpha   90.00
_cell.angle_beta   90.00
_cell.angle_gamma   90.00
#
_symmetry.space_group_name_H-M   'P 1'
#
loop_
_entity.id
_entity.type
_entity.pdbx_description
1 polymer ?
#
loop_
_entity_poly.entity_id
_entity_poly.type
_entity_poly.pdbx_seq_one_letter_code
_entity_poly.pdbx_strand_id
1 'polypeptide(L)'
;MEQQHKSTVIITGASSGVGLYAAKALAKRSWHVIMACRNLEKTEAAAQTVGIPKDSYTIIHIDLGSLDSVRKFVQDFRATGRSLDALVCNAAIYMPLIKEPLFSPDGYELSVATNHLGHFLLCNLMLEDLKKASTSEPRLVILGTVTHNPNELGGKIPPRPDLGDLKGFEAGFKAPHTMIDGKKFEPVKAYKDSKVCNVLTMRELHRRYHESTGITFSSLYPGCVATTALFRNHYPLFQKLFPVFQKYITGGFVSEELAGERVADVVADPAYNQSGIYWSWGNRQKKDGKSFVQKVSNEASDDAKAEKMWDFSAKLVGLA
;
A
#
# COMPACT_ATOMS: atom_id res chain seq x y z
N MET A 1 -22.98 28.40 -12.34
CA MET A 1 -22.89 27.19 -11.50
C MET A 1 -21.40 26.93 -11.29
N GLU A 2 -20.87 27.25 -10.11
CA GLU A 2 -19.50 26.85 -9.77
C GLU A 2 -19.44 25.32 -9.83
N GLN A 3 -18.61 24.78 -10.71
CA GLN A 3 -18.26 23.37 -10.70
C GLN A 3 -17.60 23.11 -9.34
N GLN A 4 -18.33 22.51 -8.42
CA GLN A 4 -17.80 22.05 -7.15
C GLN A 4 -16.64 21.10 -7.46
N HIS A 5 -15.41 21.57 -7.25
CA HIS A 5 -14.21 20.82 -7.59
C HIS A 5 -14.18 19.54 -6.74
N LYS A 6 -14.30 18.38 -7.39
CA LYS A 6 -14.29 17.08 -6.70
C LYS A 6 -12.85 16.77 -6.27
N SER A 7 -12.64 16.53 -4.98
CA SER A 7 -11.33 16.05 -4.48
C SER A 7 -10.92 14.78 -5.21
N THR A 8 -9.65 14.69 -5.59
CA THR A 8 -9.13 13.61 -6.42
C THR A 8 -8.18 12.72 -5.61
N VAL A 9 -8.41 11.40 -5.68
CA VAL A 9 -7.59 10.39 -5.00
C VAL A 9 -7.05 9.37 -5.99
N ILE A 10 -5.77 9.07 -5.91
CA ILE A 10 -5.16 7.94 -6.61
C ILE A 10 -5.18 6.72 -5.71
N ILE A 11 -5.67 5.58 -6.21
CA ILE A 11 -5.61 4.29 -5.50
C ILE A 11 -4.91 3.26 -6.37
N THR A 12 -3.74 2.78 -5.92
CA THR A 12 -3.04 1.68 -6.59
C THR A 12 -3.73 0.35 -6.34
N GLY A 13 -3.88 -0.48 -7.37
CA GLY A 13 -4.47 -1.82 -7.24
C GLY A 13 -5.97 -1.79 -6.95
N ALA A 14 -6.70 -0.85 -7.54
CA ALA A 14 -8.15 -0.67 -7.37
C ALA A 14 -9.02 -1.65 -8.18
N SER A 15 -8.46 -2.71 -8.77
CA SER A 15 -9.20 -3.67 -9.61
C SER A 15 -9.79 -4.88 -8.86
N SER A 16 -9.54 -4.97 -7.54
CA SER A 16 -10.08 -6.04 -6.68
C SER A 16 -9.90 -5.69 -5.20
N GLY A 17 -10.61 -6.41 -4.32
CA GLY A 17 -10.38 -6.37 -2.88
C GLY A 17 -10.48 -4.98 -2.27
N VAL A 18 -9.63 -4.71 -1.28
CA VAL A 18 -9.63 -3.46 -0.50
C VAL A 18 -9.58 -2.21 -1.39
N GLY A 19 -8.73 -2.19 -2.41
CA GLY A 19 -8.61 -1.03 -3.30
C GLY A 19 -9.88 -0.75 -4.11
N LEU A 20 -10.58 -1.78 -4.60
CA LEU A 20 -11.83 -1.63 -5.35
C LEU A 20 -12.95 -1.08 -4.45
N TYR A 21 -13.08 -1.62 -3.24
CA TYR A 21 -14.10 -1.17 -2.31
C TYR A 21 -13.77 0.18 -1.67
N ALA A 22 -12.49 0.53 -1.53
CA ALA A 22 -12.06 1.89 -1.19
C ALA A 22 -12.45 2.89 -2.29
N ALA A 23 -12.23 2.54 -3.57
CA ALA A 23 -12.67 3.34 -4.70
C ALA A 23 -14.19 3.55 -4.68
N LYS A 24 -14.97 2.49 -4.42
CA LYS A 24 -16.42 2.56 -4.27
C LYS A 24 -16.84 3.48 -3.12
N ALA A 25 -16.22 3.35 -1.95
CA ALA A 25 -16.54 4.16 -0.79
C ALA A 25 -16.20 5.64 -1.00
N LEU A 26 -15.05 5.96 -1.61
CA LEU A 26 -14.65 7.34 -1.92
C LEU A 26 -15.51 7.97 -3.02
N ALA A 27 -15.88 7.21 -4.04
CA ALA A 27 -16.83 7.68 -5.07
C ALA A 27 -18.20 8.05 -4.47
N LYS A 28 -18.71 7.27 -3.51
CA LYS A 28 -19.94 7.61 -2.76
C LYS A 28 -19.79 8.89 -1.93
N ARG A 29 -18.57 9.24 -1.53
CA ARG A 29 -18.22 10.47 -0.80
C ARG A 29 -17.86 11.63 -1.74
N SER A 30 -18.26 11.55 -3.01
CA SER A 30 -18.05 12.58 -4.05
C SER A 30 -16.58 12.83 -4.44
N TRP A 31 -15.67 11.91 -4.14
CA TRP A 31 -14.30 11.96 -4.66
C TRP A 31 -14.25 11.49 -6.12
N HIS A 32 -13.32 12.03 -6.88
CA HIS A 32 -12.91 11.47 -8.16
C HIS A 32 -11.76 10.48 -7.95
N VAL A 33 -11.96 9.22 -8.31
CA VAL A 33 -10.97 8.16 -8.06
C VAL A 33 -10.15 7.87 -9.31
N ILE A 34 -8.84 8.08 -9.26
CA ILE A 34 -7.91 7.55 -10.24
C ILE A 34 -7.59 6.10 -9.86
N MET A 35 -8.21 5.16 -10.57
CA MET A 35 -8.01 3.73 -10.39
C MET A 35 -6.72 3.32 -11.12
N ALA A 36 -5.60 3.34 -10.39
CA ALA A 36 -4.28 3.05 -10.92
C ALA A 36 -4.05 1.53 -10.95
N CYS A 37 -4.21 0.91 -12.13
CA CYS A 37 -4.27 -0.54 -12.28
C CYS A 37 -3.51 -1.06 -13.51
N ARG A 38 -2.98 -2.27 -13.41
CA ARG A 38 -2.26 -2.93 -14.52
C ARG A 38 -3.16 -3.44 -15.65
N ASN A 39 -4.34 -3.95 -15.31
CA ASN A 39 -5.29 -4.49 -16.30
C ASN A 39 -6.52 -3.60 -16.37
N LEU A 40 -6.62 -2.80 -17.44
CA LEU A 40 -7.66 -1.78 -17.60
C LEU A 40 -9.05 -2.40 -17.77
N GLU A 41 -9.19 -3.41 -18.62
CA GLU A 41 -10.47 -4.09 -18.89
C GLU A 41 -11.04 -4.77 -17.64
N LYS A 42 -10.18 -5.48 -16.89
CA LYS A 42 -10.57 -6.06 -15.59
C LYS A 42 -11.01 -4.98 -14.61
N THR A 43 -10.31 -3.85 -14.59
CA THR A 43 -10.63 -2.75 -13.67
C THR A 43 -11.99 -2.14 -14.01
N GLU A 44 -12.26 -1.92 -15.29
CA GLU A 44 -13.53 -1.42 -15.80
C GLU A 44 -14.69 -2.37 -15.43
N ALA A 45 -14.55 -3.65 -15.74
CA ALA A 45 -15.57 -4.65 -15.40
C ALA A 45 -15.82 -4.73 -13.88
N ALA A 46 -14.77 -4.65 -13.07
CA ALA A 46 -14.89 -4.66 -11.62
C ALA A 46 -15.61 -3.41 -11.08
N ALA A 47 -15.27 -2.22 -11.58
CA ALA A 47 -15.91 -0.95 -11.19
C ALA A 47 -17.42 -0.96 -11.52
N GLN A 48 -17.79 -1.45 -12.71
CA GLN A 48 -19.18 -1.63 -13.10
C GLN A 48 -19.90 -2.65 -12.20
N THR A 49 -19.28 -3.80 -11.96
CA THR A 49 -19.86 -4.87 -11.13
C THR A 49 -20.21 -4.41 -9.71
N VAL A 50 -19.37 -3.57 -9.10
CA VAL A 50 -19.62 -3.05 -7.75
C VAL A 50 -20.41 -1.73 -7.73
N GLY A 51 -20.82 -1.22 -8.90
CA GLY A 51 -21.70 -0.06 -9.05
C GLY A 51 -21.04 1.30 -8.83
N ILE A 52 -19.77 1.49 -9.21
CA ILE A 52 -19.11 2.81 -9.15
C ILE A 52 -19.59 3.67 -10.34
N PRO A 53 -20.13 4.89 -10.12
CA PRO A 53 -20.57 5.77 -11.21
C PRO A 53 -19.44 6.09 -12.20
N LYS A 54 -19.71 6.00 -13.50
CA LYS A 54 -18.69 6.16 -14.55
C LYS A 54 -17.99 7.54 -14.56
N ASP A 55 -18.69 8.57 -14.11
CA ASP A 55 -18.21 9.95 -13.99
C ASP A 55 -17.41 10.22 -12.69
N SER A 56 -17.30 9.23 -11.81
CA SER A 56 -16.59 9.33 -10.52
C SER A 56 -15.21 8.69 -10.51
N TYR A 57 -14.76 8.09 -11.63
CA TYR A 57 -13.42 7.50 -11.72
C TYR A 57 -12.77 7.67 -13.10
N THR A 58 -11.45 7.52 -13.11
CA THR A 58 -10.64 7.38 -14.32
C THR A 58 -9.67 6.23 -14.12
N ILE A 59 -9.55 5.34 -15.10
CA ILE A 59 -8.60 4.22 -15.04
C ILE A 59 -7.34 4.64 -15.78
N ILE A 60 -6.19 4.56 -15.12
CA ILE A 60 -4.88 4.84 -15.72
C ILE A 60 -3.97 3.65 -15.47
N HIS A 61 -3.22 3.25 -16.50
CA HIS A 61 -2.34 2.11 -16.43
C HIS A 61 -1.17 2.36 -15.47
N ILE A 62 -0.91 1.41 -14.56
CA ILE A 62 0.34 1.31 -13.82
C ILE A 62 0.70 -0.16 -13.57
N ASP A 63 1.94 -0.53 -13.87
CA ASP A 63 2.59 -1.71 -13.32
C ASP A 63 3.67 -1.28 -12.33
N LEU A 64 3.42 -1.45 -11.03
CA LEU A 64 4.38 -1.10 -9.98
C LEU A 64 5.64 -1.98 -10.00
N GLY A 65 5.60 -3.12 -10.71
CA GLY A 65 6.78 -3.91 -10.96
C GLY A 65 7.73 -3.31 -12.01
N SER A 66 7.38 -2.20 -12.67
CA SER A 66 8.21 -1.50 -13.66
C SER A 66 8.36 -0.03 -13.29
N LEU A 67 9.58 0.42 -13.01
CA LEU A 67 9.82 1.83 -12.65
C LEU A 67 9.46 2.80 -13.78
N ASP A 68 9.69 2.41 -15.03
CA ASP A 68 9.26 3.18 -16.20
C ASP A 68 7.73 3.29 -16.29
N SER A 69 7.00 2.20 -15.98
CA SER A 69 5.53 2.28 -15.91
C SER A 69 5.05 3.22 -14.81
N VAL A 70 5.76 3.31 -13.68
CA VAL A 70 5.43 4.27 -12.61
C VAL A 70 5.63 5.70 -13.10
N ARG A 71 6.75 5.99 -13.77
CA ARG A 71 7.02 7.32 -14.35
C ARG A 71 5.99 7.70 -15.41
N LYS A 72 5.62 6.75 -16.28
CA LYS A 72 4.57 6.95 -17.28
C LYS A 72 3.20 7.21 -16.64
N PHE A 73 2.83 6.47 -15.59
CA PHE A 73 1.59 6.72 -14.85
C PHE A 73 1.53 8.15 -14.30
N VAL A 74 2.63 8.67 -13.75
CA VAL A 74 2.71 10.05 -13.25
C VAL A 74 2.48 11.06 -14.38
N GLN A 75 3.08 10.84 -15.56
CA GLN A 75 2.86 11.70 -16.73
C GLN A 75 1.39 11.66 -17.18
N ASP A 76 0.82 10.46 -17.29
CA ASP A 76 -0.56 10.26 -17.74
C ASP A 76 -1.57 10.85 -16.74
N PHE A 77 -1.31 10.77 -15.42
CA PHE A 77 -2.10 11.44 -14.39
C PHE A 77 -2.03 12.97 -14.54
N ARG A 78 -0.83 13.54 -14.67
CA ARG A 78 -0.65 14.99 -14.83
C ARG A 78 -1.33 15.52 -16.09
N ALA A 79 -1.34 14.73 -17.17
CA ALA A 79 -2.05 15.06 -18.40
C ALA A 79 -3.59 15.15 -18.23
N THR A 80 -4.16 14.60 -17.15
CA THR A 80 -5.59 14.78 -16.85
C THR A 80 -5.94 16.19 -16.38
N GLY A 81 -4.95 17.00 -15.97
CA GLY A 81 -5.16 18.34 -15.41
C GLY A 81 -5.83 18.37 -14.03
N ARG A 82 -6.03 17.22 -13.39
CA ARG A 82 -6.61 17.13 -12.04
C ARG A 82 -5.55 17.43 -10.97
N SER A 83 -5.96 18.10 -9.89
CA SER A 83 -5.17 18.17 -8.65
C SER A 83 -5.09 16.79 -7.98
N LEU A 84 -4.12 16.58 -7.10
CA LEU A 84 -4.02 15.38 -6.29
C LEU A 84 -4.23 15.73 -4.82
N ASP A 85 -5.34 15.28 -4.24
CA ASP A 85 -5.67 15.54 -2.82
C ASP A 85 -5.31 14.36 -1.92
N ALA A 86 -5.33 13.13 -2.47
CA ALA A 86 -4.85 11.97 -1.75
C ALA A 86 -4.18 10.89 -2.62
N LEU A 87 -3.20 10.20 -2.07
CA LEU A 87 -2.56 9.02 -2.66
C LEU A 87 -2.70 7.82 -1.71
N VAL A 88 -3.24 6.71 -2.21
CA VAL A 88 -3.38 5.45 -1.48
C VAL A 88 -2.51 4.37 -2.13
N CYS A 89 -1.42 4.01 -1.45
CA CYS A 89 -0.55 2.90 -1.82
C CYS A 89 -1.12 1.58 -1.28
N ASN A 90 -2.06 1.01 -2.02
CA ASN A 90 -2.81 -0.21 -1.63
C ASN A 90 -2.27 -1.48 -2.31
N ALA A 91 -1.78 -1.40 -3.54
CA ALA A 91 -1.44 -2.56 -4.33
C ALA A 91 -0.42 -3.48 -3.63
N ALA A 92 -0.58 -4.79 -3.81
CA ALA A 92 0.40 -5.75 -3.33
C ALA A 92 0.33 -7.05 -4.13
N ILE A 93 1.47 -7.73 -4.22
CA ILE A 93 1.56 -9.12 -4.63
C ILE A 93 2.10 -9.97 -3.48
N TYR A 94 1.63 -11.21 -3.45
CA TYR A 94 2.08 -12.23 -2.53
C TYR A 94 2.13 -13.57 -3.28
N MET A 95 3.29 -14.23 -3.24
CA MET A 95 3.58 -15.43 -4.02
C MET A 95 4.21 -16.50 -3.14
N PRO A 96 3.51 -17.01 -2.11
CA PRO A 96 4.11 -17.84 -1.06
C PRO A 96 4.66 -19.20 -1.52
N LEU A 97 4.28 -19.67 -2.72
CA LEU A 97 4.57 -21.01 -3.20
C LEU A 97 5.69 -21.06 -4.25
N ILE A 98 6.23 -19.92 -4.67
CA ILE A 98 7.34 -19.90 -5.63
C ILE A 98 8.63 -20.34 -4.94
N LYS A 99 9.43 -21.14 -5.63
CA LYS A 99 10.70 -21.66 -5.08
C LYS A 99 11.91 -20.80 -5.45
N GLU A 100 11.83 -20.16 -6.61
CA GLU A 100 12.84 -19.26 -7.15
C GLU A 100 12.26 -17.84 -7.25
N PRO A 101 13.10 -16.80 -7.09
CA PRO A 101 12.66 -15.42 -7.22
C PRO A 101 12.21 -15.12 -8.65
N LEU A 102 11.17 -14.30 -8.75
CA LEU A 102 10.83 -13.63 -10.00
C LEU A 102 11.46 -12.23 -9.99
N PHE A 103 11.80 -11.72 -11.17
CA PHE A 103 12.44 -10.42 -11.31
C PHE A 103 11.54 -9.43 -12.05
N SER A 104 11.57 -8.17 -11.63
CA SER A 104 11.04 -7.05 -12.40
C SER A 104 11.85 -6.83 -13.69
N PRO A 105 11.32 -6.06 -14.66
CA PRO A 105 12.12 -5.57 -15.80
C PRO A 105 13.39 -4.81 -15.37
N ASP A 106 13.36 -4.16 -14.20
CA ASP A 106 14.49 -3.44 -13.62
C ASP A 106 15.55 -4.37 -12.97
N GLY A 107 15.27 -5.67 -12.86
CA GLY A 107 16.17 -6.68 -12.31
C GLY A 107 16.08 -6.90 -10.80
N TYR A 108 15.03 -6.41 -10.15
CA TYR A 108 14.80 -6.53 -8.70
C TYR A 108 13.85 -7.69 -8.37
N GLU A 109 13.97 -8.28 -7.18
CA GLU A 109 12.99 -9.29 -6.73
C GLU A 109 11.57 -8.72 -6.76
N LEU A 110 10.65 -9.45 -7.38
CA LEU A 110 9.36 -8.91 -7.84
C LEU A 110 8.44 -8.46 -6.69
N SER A 111 8.47 -9.13 -5.53
CA SER A 111 7.64 -8.78 -4.36
C SER A 111 8.06 -7.43 -3.79
N VAL A 112 9.36 -7.24 -3.55
CA VAL A 112 9.94 -5.99 -3.06
C VAL A 112 9.84 -4.89 -4.12
N ALA A 113 10.10 -5.22 -5.39
CA ALA A 113 9.95 -4.29 -6.51
C ALA A 113 8.53 -3.71 -6.59
N THR A 114 7.53 -4.59 -6.56
CA THR A 114 6.12 -4.19 -6.72
C THR A 114 5.56 -3.52 -5.46
N ASN A 115 5.80 -4.11 -4.28
CA ASN A 115 5.13 -3.70 -3.06
C ASN A 115 5.77 -2.45 -2.43
N HIS A 116 7.10 -2.32 -2.57
CA HIS A 116 7.91 -1.26 -1.97
C HIS A 116 8.50 -0.33 -3.03
N LEU A 117 9.45 -0.77 -3.88
CA LEU A 117 10.23 0.14 -4.74
C LEU A 117 9.35 0.95 -5.72
N GLY A 118 8.37 0.30 -6.36
CA GLY A 118 7.41 0.98 -7.25
C GLY A 118 6.56 2.01 -6.51
N HIS A 119 6.12 1.70 -5.28
CA HIS A 119 5.41 2.67 -4.44
C HIS A 119 6.31 3.78 -3.92
N PHE A 120 7.55 3.46 -3.53
CA PHE A 120 8.53 4.43 -3.08
C PHE A 120 8.79 5.47 -4.16
N LEU A 121 9.00 5.04 -5.41
CA LEU A 121 9.13 5.93 -6.56
C LEU A 121 7.84 6.76 -6.77
N LEU A 122 6.68 6.11 -6.74
CA LEU A 122 5.39 6.79 -6.92
C LEU A 122 5.16 7.88 -5.87
N CYS A 123 5.40 7.59 -4.59
CA CYS A 123 5.27 8.54 -3.48
C CYS A 123 6.16 9.76 -3.68
N ASN A 124 7.43 9.54 -4.03
CA ASN A 124 8.38 10.64 -4.24
C ASN A 124 7.99 11.50 -5.45
N LEU A 125 7.56 10.90 -6.56
CA LEU A 125 7.17 11.65 -7.77
C LEU A 125 5.87 12.44 -7.55
N MET A 126 4.91 11.89 -6.82
CA MET A 126 3.61 12.52 -6.55
C MET A 126 3.62 13.52 -5.39
N LEU A 127 4.74 13.64 -4.67
CA LEU A 127 4.88 14.61 -3.59
C LEU A 127 4.69 16.05 -4.11
N GLU A 128 5.18 16.34 -5.31
CA GLU A 128 4.99 17.65 -5.96
C GLU A 128 3.54 17.92 -6.34
N ASP A 129 2.78 16.88 -6.67
CA ASP A 129 1.36 16.99 -7.00
C ASP A 129 0.53 17.19 -5.71
N LEU A 130 0.86 16.49 -4.62
CA LEU A 130 0.22 16.67 -3.30
C LEU A 130 0.51 18.05 -2.68
N LYS A 131 1.71 18.61 -2.89
CA LYS A 131 2.03 19.99 -2.46
C LYS A 131 1.14 21.05 -3.13
N LYS A 132 0.55 20.72 -4.28
CA LYS A 132 -0.35 21.57 -5.08
C LYS A 132 -1.81 21.12 -4.95
N ALA A 133 -2.12 20.33 -3.92
CA ALA A 133 -3.48 19.87 -3.67
C ALA A 133 -4.46 21.04 -3.56
N SER A 134 -5.71 20.78 -3.96
CA SER A 134 -6.80 21.75 -3.83
C SER A 134 -7.39 21.76 -2.41
N THR A 135 -7.22 20.67 -1.66
CA THR A 135 -7.63 20.56 -0.26
C THR A 135 -6.60 21.17 0.70
N SER A 136 -7.07 21.61 1.87
CA SER A 136 -6.20 22.02 2.99
C SER A 136 -5.60 20.83 3.77
N GLU A 137 -6.07 19.61 3.52
CA GLU A 137 -5.62 18.40 4.22
C GLU A 137 -5.18 17.29 3.24
N PRO A 138 -4.12 17.50 2.44
CA PRO A 138 -3.66 16.46 1.51
C PRO A 138 -3.12 15.24 2.28
N ARG A 139 -3.41 14.03 1.79
CA ARG A 139 -3.06 12.78 2.49
C ARG A 139 -2.31 11.78 1.61
N LEU A 140 -1.26 11.18 2.15
CA LEU A 140 -0.61 10.01 1.56
C LEU A 140 -0.72 8.84 2.54
N VAL A 141 -1.41 7.80 2.09
CA VAL A 141 -1.84 6.66 2.91
C VAL A 141 -1.23 5.37 2.37
N ILE A 142 -0.45 4.67 3.18
CA ILE A 142 0.21 3.41 2.79
C ILE A 142 -0.43 2.21 3.50
N LEU A 143 -0.85 1.20 2.74
CA LEU A 143 -1.39 -0.02 3.34
C LEU A 143 -0.27 -0.84 3.97
N GLY A 144 -0.35 -0.99 5.29
CA GLY A 144 0.46 -1.88 6.10
C GLY A 144 -0.16 -3.28 6.22
N THR A 145 0.36 -4.06 7.17
CA THR A 145 -0.14 -5.39 7.53
C THR A 145 0.35 -5.74 8.92
N VAL A 146 -0.46 -6.44 9.72
CA VAL A 146 -0.03 -7.00 11.01
C VAL A 146 1.19 -7.91 10.93
N THR A 147 1.51 -8.44 9.74
CA THR A 147 2.68 -9.30 9.53
C THR A 147 4.01 -8.56 9.67
N HIS A 148 4.02 -7.23 9.64
CA HIS A 148 5.21 -6.43 9.93
C HIS A 148 5.54 -6.45 11.45
N ASN A 149 4.56 -6.77 12.31
CA ASN A 149 4.68 -6.65 13.75
C ASN A 149 4.77 -8.01 14.45
N PRO A 150 5.96 -8.40 14.98
CA PRO A 150 6.12 -9.69 15.67
C PRO A 150 5.35 -9.75 17.00
N ASN A 151 4.85 -8.61 17.50
CA ASN A 151 3.96 -8.59 18.65
C ASN A 151 2.52 -9.01 18.29
N GLU A 152 2.15 -8.96 17.01
CA GLU A 152 0.85 -9.38 16.50
C GLU A 152 0.87 -10.83 15.99
N LEU A 153 -0.29 -11.49 16.03
CA LEU A 153 -0.40 -12.92 15.68
C LEU A 153 0.19 -13.23 14.29
N GLY A 154 -0.08 -12.36 13.30
CA GLY A 154 0.42 -12.53 11.93
C GLY A 154 1.95 -12.38 11.80
N GLY A 155 2.57 -11.52 12.60
CA GLY A 155 4.02 -11.36 12.61
C GLY A 155 4.76 -12.39 13.48
N LYS A 156 4.05 -13.11 14.36
CA LYS A 156 4.63 -14.23 15.13
C LYS A 156 4.90 -15.46 14.26
N ILE A 157 4.07 -15.67 13.23
CA ILE A 157 4.14 -16.82 12.32
C ILE A 157 5.42 -16.72 11.46
N PRO A 158 6.34 -17.69 11.55
CA PRO A 158 7.52 -17.72 10.69
C PRO A 158 7.17 -17.87 9.20
N PRO A 159 8.06 -17.44 8.29
CA PRO A 159 9.26 -16.64 8.55
C PRO A 159 8.89 -15.20 8.95
N ARG A 160 9.70 -14.58 9.81
CA ARG A 160 9.47 -13.19 10.26
C ARG A 160 10.17 -12.20 9.33
N PRO A 161 9.67 -10.96 9.20
CA PRO A 161 10.46 -9.94 8.53
C PRO A 161 11.78 -9.72 9.29
N ASP A 162 12.83 -9.46 8.53
CA ASP A 162 14.16 -9.10 9.04
C ASP A 162 14.93 -8.47 7.87
N LEU A 163 15.07 -7.15 7.89
CA LEU A 163 15.81 -6.38 6.89
C LEU A 163 17.32 -6.45 7.12
N GLY A 164 17.77 -6.99 8.26
CA GLY A 164 19.18 -7.01 8.67
C GLY A 164 19.80 -5.61 8.59
N ASP A 165 21.03 -5.56 8.07
CA ASP A 165 21.74 -4.31 7.77
C ASP A 165 21.48 -3.79 6.35
N LEU A 166 20.42 -4.28 5.68
CA LEU A 166 20.05 -3.94 4.31
C LEU A 166 21.14 -4.26 3.26
N LYS A 167 21.97 -5.28 3.50
CA LYS A 167 23.11 -5.63 2.62
C LYS A 167 22.70 -5.91 1.17
N GLY A 168 21.51 -6.47 0.95
CA GLY A 168 20.98 -6.69 -0.40
C GLY A 168 20.67 -5.38 -1.12
N PHE A 169 20.13 -4.39 -0.42
CA PHE A 169 19.90 -3.04 -0.95
C PHE A 169 21.20 -2.27 -1.16
N GLU A 170 22.11 -2.33 -0.20
CA GLU A 170 23.44 -1.73 -0.29
C GLU A 170 24.21 -2.23 -1.53
N ALA A 171 24.09 -3.53 -1.83
CA ALA A 171 24.71 -4.15 -3.00
C ALA A 171 23.95 -3.91 -4.33
N GLY A 172 22.94 -3.04 -4.34
CA GLY A 172 22.19 -2.66 -5.55
C GLY A 172 21.01 -3.56 -5.89
N PHE A 173 20.68 -4.54 -5.05
CA PHE A 173 19.48 -5.40 -5.11
C PHE A 173 19.21 -6.13 -6.44
N LYS A 174 20.24 -6.30 -7.27
CA LYS A 174 20.21 -7.13 -8.47
C LYS A 174 20.85 -8.49 -8.21
N ALA A 175 20.60 -9.45 -9.09
CA ALA A 175 21.20 -10.77 -9.02
C ALA A 175 22.72 -10.70 -8.70
N PRO A 176 23.20 -11.47 -7.71
CA PRO A 176 22.52 -12.55 -7.00
C PRO A 176 21.67 -12.12 -5.78
N HIS A 177 21.55 -10.83 -5.47
CA HIS A 177 20.82 -10.34 -4.29
C HIS A 177 19.30 -10.32 -4.52
N THR A 178 18.56 -11.11 -3.75
CA THR A 178 17.11 -11.30 -3.91
C THR A 178 16.31 -11.00 -2.64
N MET A 179 16.99 -10.76 -1.52
CA MET A 179 16.41 -10.40 -0.22
C MET A 179 17.07 -9.13 0.30
N ILE A 180 16.32 -8.30 1.03
CA ILE A 180 16.80 -6.99 1.51
C ILE A 180 18.00 -7.14 2.45
N ASP A 181 17.99 -8.17 3.30
CA ASP A 181 19.09 -8.51 4.21
C ASP A 181 20.27 -9.22 3.53
N GLY A 182 20.17 -9.49 2.22
CA GLY A 182 21.19 -10.20 1.45
C GLY A 182 21.21 -11.72 1.66
N LYS A 183 20.25 -12.30 2.39
CA LYS A 183 20.16 -13.75 2.60
C LYS A 183 19.50 -14.47 1.41
N LYS A 184 19.43 -15.80 1.51
CA LYS A 184 18.76 -16.66 0.51
C LYS A 184 17.29 -16.25 0.36
N PHE A 185 16.81 -16.28 -0.88
CA PHE A 185 15.41 -16.06 -1.21
C PHE A 185 14.45 -16.90 -0.36
N GLU A 186 13.45 -16.23 0.20
CA GLU A 186 12.31 -16.85 0.87
C GLU A 186 11.05 -16.01 0.57
N PRO A 187 10.05 -16.57 -0.12
CA PRO A 187 8.95 -15.81 -0.72
C PRO A 187 8.00 -15.16 0.30
N VAL A 188 7.76 -15.81 1.43
CA VAL A 188 6.87 -15.29 2.48
C VAL A 188 7.54 -14.13 3.21
N LYS A 189 8.85 -14.26 3.48
CA LYS A 189 9.70 -13.23 4.06
C LYS A 189 9.83 -12.05 3.11
N ALA A 190 10.04 -12.26 1.81
CA ALA A 190 10.13 -11.16 0.83
C ALA A 190 8.87 -10.26 0.87
N TYR A 191 7.69 -10.87 0.95
CA TYR A 191 6.45 -10.13 1.17
C TYR A 191 6.46 -9.36 2.50
N LYS A 192 6.83 -10.00 3.63
CA LYS A 192 6.83 -9.36 4.94
C LYS A 192 7.85 -8.22 5.04
N ASP A 193 9.05 -8.42 4.51
CA ASP A 193 10.12 -7.43 4.40
C ASP A 193 9.63 -6.21 3.62
N SER A 194 9.00 -6.41 2.45
CA SER A 194 8.42 -5.31 1.66
C SER A 194 7.38 -4.50 2.45
N LYS A 195 6.66 -5.14 3.37
CA LYS A 195 5.65 -4.49 4.20
C LYS A 195 6.23 -3.77 5.41
N VAL A 196 7.39 -4.20 5.92
CA VAL A 196 8.18 -3.38 6.86
C VAL A 196 8.68 -2.12 6.15
N CYS A 197 9.22 -2.25 4.93
CA CYS A 197 9.67 -1.10 4.13
C CYS A 197 8.55 -0.08 3.87
N ASN A 198 7.31 -0.52 3.65
CA ASN A 198 6.16 0.38 3.53
C ASN A 198 5.94 1.24 4.79
N VAL A 199 6.04 0.64 5.98
CA VAL A 199 5.88 1.37 7.26
C VAL A 199 7.05 2.33 7.49
N LEU A 200 8.29 1.88 7.22
CA LEU A 200 9.48 2.73 7.28
C LEU A 200 9.38 3.91 6.29
N THR A 201 8.84 3.67 5.09
CA THR A 201 8.61 4.71 4.08
C THR A 201 7.62 5.77 4.58
N MET A 202 6.51 5.36 5.19
CA MET A 202 5.55 6.30 5.79
C MET A 202 6.19 7.16 6.88
N ARG A 203 7.00 6.54 7.75
CA ARG A 203 7.70 7.26 8.81
C ARG A 203 8.69 8.28 8.26
N GLU A 204 9.48 7.91 7.25
CA GLU A 204 10.41 8.84 6.61
C GLU A 204 9.69 9.94 5.84
N LEU A 205 8.59 9.64 5.15
CA LEU A 205 7.76 10.68 4.52
C LEU A 205 7.27 11.69 5.56
N HIS A 206 6.77 11.23 6.70
CA HIS A 206 6.38 12.10 7.81
C HIS A 206 7.57 12.94 8.31
N ARG A 207 8.68 12.29 8.69
CA ARG A 207 9.86 12.96 9.26
C ARG A 207 10.47 13.99 8.30
N ARG A 208 10.50 13.68 7.00
CA ARG A 208 11.15 14.53 5.98
C ARG A 208 10.24 15.64 5.49
N TYR A 209 8.93 15.44 5.42
CA TYR A 209 8.06 16.34 4.66
C TYR A 209 6.85 16.90 5.42
N HIS A 210 6.38 16.30 6.52
CA HIS A 210 5.14 16.74 7.17
C HIS A 210 5.19 18.22 7.58
N GLU A 211 6.18 18.61 8.38
CA GLU A 211 6.32 19.99 8.87
C GLU A 211 6.43 21.01 7.72
N SER A 212 7.12 20.66 6.64
CA SER A 212 7.36 21.57 5.51
C SER A 212 6.22 21.67 4.50
N THR A 213 5.32 20.68 4.46
CA THR A 213 4.28 20.58 3.42
C THR A 213 2.86 20.57 3.95
N GLY A 214 2.66 20.28 5.23
CA GLY A 214 1.34 20.04 5.81
C GLY A 214 0.67 18.74 5.35
N ILE A 215 1.31 17.94 4.49
CA ILE A 215 0.76 16.67 4.02
C ILE A 215 0.70 15.67 5.18
N THR A 216 -0.45 15.02 5.35
CA THR A 216 -0.61 13.94 6.33
C THR A 216 -0.14 12.62 5.75
N PHE A 217 0.91 12.06 6.33
CA PHE A 217 1.44 10.75 5.98
C PHE A 217 1.01 9.73 7.02
N SER A 218 0.28 8.70 6.61
CA SER A 218 -0.16 7.65 7.53
C SER A 218 -0.10 6.27 6.89
N SER A 219 -0.09 5.25 7.74
CA SER A 219 -0.31 3.88 7.32
C SER A 219 -1.58 3.34 7.95
N LEU A 220 -2.18 2.33 7.34
CA LEU A 220 -3.26 1.61 7.99
C LEU A 220 -3.22 0.09 7.80
N TYR A 221 -3.84 -0.60 8.75
CA TYR A 221 -4.29 -1.98 8.61
C TYR A 221 -5.82 -2.02 8.75
N PRO A 222 -6.58 -2.24 7.65
CA PRO A 222 -8.04 -2.22 7.68
C PRO A 222 -8.67 -3.49 8.28
N GLY A 223 -7.86 -4.46 8.71
CA GLY A 223 -8.30 -5.77 9.19
C GLY A 223 -7.97 -6.92 8.22
N CYS A 224 -8.25 -8.16 8.61
CA CYS A 224 -7.89 -9.33 7.80
C CYS A 224 -8.95 -9.60 6.73
N VAL A 225 -8.64 -9.23 5.50
CA VAL A 225 -9.52 -9.44 4.35
C VAL A 225 -9.14 -10.74 3.64
N ALA A 226 -9.53 -11.85 4.25
CA ALA A 226 -9.11 -13.20 3.88
C ALA A 226 -9.65 -13.68 2.51
N THR A 227 -10.66 -13.02 1.96
CA THR A 227 -11.26 -13.35 0.65
C THR A 227 -10.62 -12.65 -0.54
N THR A 228 -9.64 -11.77 -0.31
CA THR A 228 -9.05 -10.98 -1.39
C THR A 228 -8.20 -11.81 -2.35
N ALA A 229 -8.02 -11.26 -3.55
CA ALA A 229 -7.11 -11.80 -4.55
C ALA A 229 -5.64 -11.84 -4.10
N LEU A 230 -5.27 -11.30 -2.93
CA LEU A 230 -3.90 -11.37 -2.39
C LEU A 230 -3.47 -12.83 -2.14
N PHE A 231 -4.40 -13.69 -1.69
CA PHE A 231 -4.13 -15.09 -1.37
C PHE A 231 -4.34 -16.05 -2.56
N ARG A 232 -4.57 -15.54 -3.78
CA ARG A 232 -4.85 -16.34 -4.98
C ARG A 232 -3.76 -17.35 -5.34
N ASN A 233 -2.52 -17.08 -4.93
CA ASN A 233 -1.34 -17.92 -5.17
C ASN A 233 -1.03 -18.85 -3.98
N HIS A 234 -1.92 -18.93 -2.98
CA HIS A 234 -1.79 -19.87 -1.85
C HIS A 234 -2.48 -21.20 -2.17
N TYR A 235 -2.19 -22.25 -1.41
CA TYR A 235 -2.87 -23.55 -1.54
C TYR A 235 -4.41 -23.42 -1.51
N PRO A 236 -5.16 -24.11 -2.38
CA PRO A 236 -6.64 -24.02 -2.41
C PRO A 236 -7.30 -24.35 -1.07
N LEU A 237 -6.74 -25.30 -0.32
CA LEU A 237 -7.24 -25.65 1.01
C LEU A 237 -7.08 -24.48 2.00
N PHE A 238 -5.94 -23.78 1.95
CA PHE A 238 -5.73 -22.57 2.75
C PHE A 238 -6.74 -21.48 2.37
N GLN A 239 -6.97 -21.25 1.07
CA GLN A 239 -7.94 -20.25 0.60
C GLN A 239 -9.35 -20.52 1.13
N LYS A 240 -9.74 -21.78 1.31
CA LYS A 240 -11.04 -22.18 1.87
C LYS A 240 -11.09 -22.09 3.39
N LEU A 241 -10.05 -22.54 4.10
CA LEU A 241 -10.05 -22.64 5.56
C LEU A 241 -9.66 -21.33 6.26
N PHE A 242 -8.77 -20.52 5.67
CA PHE A 242 -8.26 -19.32 6.30
C PHE A 242 -9.34 -18.26 6.59
N PRO A 243 -10.33 -17.99 5.70
CA PRO A 243 -11.44 -17.10 6.02
C PRO A 243 -12.29 -17.61 7.20
N VAL A 244 -12.56 -18.92 7.25
CA VAL A 244 -13.32 -19.55 8.34
C VAL A 244 -12.56 -19.42 9.66
N PHE A 245 -11.26 -19.73 9.64
CA PHE A 245 -10.38 -19.55 10.79
C PHE A 245 -10.33 -18.09 11.27
N GLN A 246 -10.19 -17.14 10.35
CA GLN A 246 -10.18 -15.72 10.69
C GLN A 246 -11.49 -15.28 11.34
N LYS A 247 -12.63 -15.72 10.77
CA LYS A 247 -13.97 -15.36 11.24
C LYS A 247 -14.29 -15.92 12.61
N TYR A 248 -14.00 -17.21 12.84
CA TYR A 248 -14.46 -17.91 14.05
C TYR A 248 -13.41 -18.05 15.14
N ILE A 249 -12.12 -18.04 14.79
CA ILE A 249 -11.04 -18.25 15.77
C ILE A 249 -10.37 -16.94 16.15
N THR A 250 -9.91 -16.16 15.16
CA THR A 250 -9.18 -14.91 15.48
C THR A 250 -10.09 -13.71 15.68
N GLY A 251 -11.32 -13.75 15.18
CA GLY A 251 -12.22 -12.59 15.14
C GLY A 251 -11.73 -11.44 14.25
N GLY A 252 -10.68 -11.65 13.44
CA GLY A 252 -10.02 -10.61 12.64
C GLY A 252 -10.58 -10.43 11.24
N PHE A 253 -11.54 -11.26 10.81
CA PHE A 253 -12.13 -11.22 9.48
C PHE A 253 -12.88 -9.91 9.22
N VAL A 254 -12.64 -9.31 8.06
CA VAL A 254 -13.34 -8.11 7.57
C VAL A 254 -13.81 -8.35 6.14
N SER A 255 -15.01 -7.89 5.81
CA SER A 255 -15.47 -7.87 4.42
C SER A 255 -14.65 -6.88 3.59
N GLU A 256 -14.56 -7.09 2.28
CA GLU A 256 -13.89 -6.15 1.39
C GLU A 256 -14.54 -4.75 1.45
N GLU A 257 -15.87 -4.70 1.60
CA GLU A 257 -16.62 -3.44 1.74
C GLU A 257 -16.25 -2.67 3.01
N LEU A 258 -16.24 -3.32 4.18
CA LEU A 258 -15.86 -2.65 5.43
C LEU A 258 -14.38 -2.23 5.42
N ALA A 259 -13.50 -3.03 4.83
CA ALA A 259 -12.10 -2.65 4.67
C ALA A 259 -11.94 -1.43 3.75
N GLY A 260 -12.73 -1.35 2.68
CA GLY A 260 -12.79 -0.21 1.77
C GLY A 260 -13.31 1.06 2.45
N GLU A 261 -14.38 0.95 3.25
CA GLU A 261 -14.90 2.08 4.05
C GLU A 261 -13.85 2.60 5.04
N ARG A 262 -13.10 1.71 5.72
CA ARG A 262 -12.01 2.10 6.62
C ARG A 262 -10.88 2.84 5.89
N VAL A 263 -10.54 2.45 4.66
CA VAL A 263 -9.58 3.18 3.84
C VAL A 263 -10.13 4.57 3.51
N ALA A 264 -11.41 4.65 3.11
CA ALA A 264 -12.07 5.92 2.81
C ALA A 264 -12.14 6.85 4.04
N ASP A 265 -12.33 6.31 5.25
CA ASP A 265 -12.27 7.07 6.50
C ASP A 265 -10.89 7.69 6.71
N VAL A 266 -9.82 6.89 6.61
CA VAL A 266 -8.45 7.41 6.76
C VAL A 266 -8.11 8.47 5.71
N VAL A 267 -8.68 8.36 4.50
CA VAL A 267 -8.48 9.34 3.42
C VAL A 267 -9.29 10.62 3.60
N ALA A 268 -10.55 10.54 4.06
CA ALA A 268 -11.49 11.66 3.94
C ALA A 268 -12.04 12.20 5.27
N ASP A 269 -12.02 11.43 6.36
CA ASP A 269 -12.58 11.86 7.64
C ASP A 269 -11.54 12.70 8.42
N PRO A 270 -11.88 13.93 8.87
CA PRO A 270 -11.00 14.77 9.69
C PRO A 270 -10.46 14.09 10.95
N ALA A 271 -11.17 13.11 11.52
CA ALA A 271 -10.71 12.36 12.68
C ALA A 271 -9.40 11.58 12.44
N TYR A 272 -9.02 11.36 11.19
CA TYR A 272 -7.79 10.67 10.79
C TYR A 272 -6.71 11.62 10.26
N ASN A 273 -6.89 12.94 10.39
CA ASN A 273 -5.91 13.94 9.98
C ASN A 273 -4.76 14.06 11.00
N GLN A 274 -4.03 12.95 11.21
CA GLN A 274 -2.86 12.89 12.06
C GLN A 274 -1.72 12.16 11.33
N SER A 275 -0.61 12.87 11.10
CA SER A 275 0.55 12.33 10.40
C SER A 275 1.46 11.49 11.31
N GLY A 276 2.24 10.60 10.70
CA GLY A 276 3.19 9.71 11.39
C GLY A 276 2.52 8.50 12.06
N ILE A 277 1.22 8.29 11.80
CA ILE A 277 0.40 7.33 12.51
C ILE A 277 0.20 6.04 11.71
N TYR A 278 0.18 4.92 12.44
CA TYR A 278 -0.29 3.63 11.94
C TYR A 278 -1.68 3.34 12.52
N TRP A 279 -2.72 3.52 11.72
CA TRP A 279 -4.10 3.22 12.08
C TRP A 279 -4.38 1.71 12.00
N SER A 280 -4.99 1.15 13.03
CA SER A 280 -5.34 -0.27 13.04
C SER A 280 -6.74 -0.50 13.56
N TRP A 281 -7.37 -1.53 13.03
CA TRP A 281 -8.58 -2.13 13.60
C TRP A 281 -8.29 -3.50 14.24
N GLY A 282 -7.04 -3.97 14.17
CA GLY A 282 -6.51 -5.16 14.84
C GLY A 282 -7.25 -6.49 14.57
N ASN A 283 -6.82 -7.54 15.28
CA ASN A 283 -7.53 -8.82 15.39
C ASN A 283 -8.51 -8.87 16.57
N ARG A 284 -8.51 -7.84 17.44
CA ARG A 284 -9.46 -7.68 18.54
C ARG A 284 -10.56 -6.71 18.12
N GLN A 285 -11.19 -6.97 16.97
CA GLN A 285 -12.37 -6.22 16.60
C GLN A 285 -13.45 -6.51 17.62
N LYS A 286 -13.62 -5.59 18.57
CA LYS A 286 -14.90 -5.47 19.27
C LYS A 286 -15.94 -5.17 18.19
N LYS A 287 -17.17 -5.65 18.37
CA LYS A 287 -18.28 -5.50 17.41
C LYS A 287 -18.51 -4.03 16.99
N ASP A 288 -18.06 -3.08 17.82
CA ASP A 288 -18.05 -1.62 17.62
C ASP A 288 -16.64 -0.99 17.78
N GLY A 289 -15.58 -1.74 17.49
CA GLY A 289 -14.20 -1.32 17.69
C GLY A 289 -13.83 -0.13 16.81
N LYS A 290 -13.63 1.04 17.42
CA LYS A 290 -13.00 2.20 16.78
C LYS A 290 -11.56 1.86 16.38
N SER A 291 -11.06 2.55 15.36
CA SER A 291 -9.63 2.56 15.04
C SER A 291 -8.81 2.98 16.25
N PHE A 292 -7.54 2.59 16.26
CA PHE A 292 -6.58 3.03 17.25
C PHE A 292 -5.19 3.18 16.63
N VAL A 293 -4.35 4.00 17.27
CA VAL A 293 -2.95 4.13 16.91
C VAL A 293 -2.20 2.90 17.40
N GLN A 294 -1.73 2.07 16.47
CA GLN A 294 -1.02 0.83 16.78
C GLN A 294 0.48 1.10 16.85
N LYS A 295 1.11 0.60 17.92
CA LYS A 295 2.57 0.54 17.99
C LYS A 295 3.09 -0.45 16.94
N VAL A 296 3.97 0.00 16.06
CA VAL A 296 4.63 -0.81 15.02
C VAL A 296 5.74 -1.69 15.62
N SER A 297 6.36 -2.57 14.82
CA SER A 297 7.49 -3.41 15.29
C SER A 297 8.70 -2.57 15.68
N ASN A 298 9.60 -3.15 16.49
CA ASN A 298 10.90 -2.52 16.79
C ASN A 298 11.68 -2.21 15.52
N GLU A 299 11.62 -3.10 14.52
CA GLU A 299 12.28 -2.90 13.24
C GLU A 299 11.63 -1.78 12.42
N ALA A 300 10.30 -1.71 12.41
CA ALA A 300 9.55 -0.66 11.72
C ALA A 300 9.54 0.68 12.48
N SER A 301 10.05 0.73 13.71
CA SER A 301 10.24 1.97 14.50
C SER A 301 11.69 2.42 14.60
N ASP A 302 12.62 1.76 13.91
CA ASP A 302 14.04 2.08 13.93
C ASP A 302 14.36 3.19 12.91
N ASP A 303 14.58 4.40 13.40
CA ASP A 303 14.78 5.59 12.54
C ASP A 303 16.08 5.52 11.73
N ALA A 304 17.16 4.97 12.31
CA ALA A 304 18.42 4.81 11.57
C ALA A 304 18.28 3.79 10.43
N LYS A 305 17.49 2.73 10.67
CA LYS A 305 17.15 1.77 9.62
C LYS A 305 16.24 2.39 8.56
N ALA A 306 15.27 3.22 8.97
CA ALA A 306 14.36 3.92 8.06
C ALA A 306 15.14 4.84 7.10
N GLU A 307 16.11 5.59 7.62
CA GLU A 307 16.96 6.48 6.84
C GLU A 307 17.83 5.71 5.84
N LYS A 308 18.51 4.63 6.26
CA LYS A 308 19.26 3.77 5.34
C LYS A 308 18.37 3.14 4.26
N MET A 309 17.19 2.65 4.65
CA MET A 309 16.19 2.09 3.72
C MET A 309 15.81 3.12 2.67
N TRP A 310 15.54 4.36 3.09
CA TRP A 310 15.20 5.47 2.20
C TRP A 310 16.31 5.75 1.19
N ASP A 311 17.54 5.93 1.67
CA ASP A 311 18.68 6.32 0.83
C ASP A 311 19.03 5.24 -0.19
N PHE A 312 19.03 3.97 0.21
CA PHE A 312 19.20 2.87 -0.74
C PHE A 312 18.04 2.78 -1.72
N SER A 313 16.79 2.89 -1.25
CA SER A 313 15.62 2.86 -2.14
C SER A 313 15.69 3.98 -3.19
N ALA A 314 16.09 5.19 -2.80
CA ALA A 314 16.27 6.32 -3.71
C ALA A 314 17.29 6.03 -4.81
N LYS A 315 18.44 5.42 -4.49
CA LYS A 315 19.42 4.97 -5.49
C LYS A 315 18.83 3.89 -6.41
N LEU A 316 18.17 2.88 -5.83
CA LEU A 316 17.58 1.76 -6.58
C LEU A 316 16.50 2.21 -7.57
N VAL A 317 15.74 3.26 -7.24
CA VAL A 317 14.69 3.78 -8.13
C VAL A 317 15.16 4.92 -9.05
N GLY A 318 16.44 5.30 -8.98
CA GLY A 318 17.00 6.39 -9.79
C GLY A 318 16.45 7.76 -9.42
N LEU A 319 16.38 8.06 -8.11
CA LEU A 319 16.12 9.39 -7.56
C LEU A 319 17.39 10.04 -6.96
N ALA A 320 18.44 9.25 -6.73
CA ALA A 320 19.73 9.66 -6.15
C ALA A 320 20.90 9.08 -6.95
#